data_AF-A0A4U9VTR0-F1
#
_entry.id   AF-A0A4U9VTR0-F1
#
_cell.length_a   1.000
_cell.length_b   1.000
_cell.length_c   1.000
_cell.angle_alpha   90.00
_cell.angle_beta   90.00
_cell.angle_gamma   90.00
#
_symmetry.space_group_name_H-M   'P 1'
#
loop_
_entity.id
_entity.type
_entity.pdbx_description
1 polymer ?
#
loop_
_entity_poly.entity_id
_entity_poly.type
_entity_poly.pdbx_seq_one_letter_code
_entity_poly.pdbx_strand_id
1 'polypeptide(L)'
;MDWKENLAKIINDSDFSDREIHAWTNISTSVISNMSNQKHESFKAEQFIRLKLLLNKNYEDFVYEIFGKEHFSEVIKIEKHASLTPIGRILTDKYRLEVVSKKELCKATGISSHRITYILENEDETIKIDELTKIELALGLTVGTISSKRFSNIKLNSRKQYETILKKLRDV
;
A
#
# COMPACT_ATOMS: atom_id res chain seq x y z
N MET A 1 -15.98 -9.75 4.23
CA MET A 1 -16.08 -8.34 3.83
C MET A 1 -15.50 -8.21 2.44
N ASP A 2 -16.14 -7.47 1.53
CA ASP A 2 -15.61 -7.24 0.18
C ASP A 2 -14.86 -5.91 0.16
N TRP A 3 -13.53 -5.99 0.03
CA TRP A 3 -12.68 -4.79 0.05
C TRP A 3 -12.94 -3.86 -1.13
N LYS A 4 -13.43 -4.38 -2.27
CA LYS A 4 -13.77 -3.56 -3.43
C LYS A 4 -15.02 -2.74 -3.15
N GLU A 5 -16.02 -3.35 -2.52
CA GLU A 5 -17.24 -2.66 -2.09
C GLU A 5 -16.91 -1.54 -1.10
N ASN A 6 -16.06 -1.82 -0.11
CA ASN A 6 -15.63 -0.81 0.86
C ASN A 6 -14.88 0.35 0.20
N LEU A 7 -13.91 0.06 -0.69
CA LEU A 7 -13.19 1.09 -1.42
C LEU A 7 -14.14 1.92 -2.29
N ALA A 8 -15.05 1.28 -3.00
CA ALA A 8 -16.06 1.95 -3.82
C ALA A 8 -16.91 2.89 -2.97
N LYS A 9 -17.38 2.41 -1.81
CA LYS A 9 -18.16 3.21 -0.86
C LYS A 9 -17.37 4.42 -0.35
N ILE A 10 -16.12 4.24 0.07
CA ILE A 10 -15.25 5.33 0.52
C ILE A 10 -15.09 6.41 -0.55
N ILE A 11 -14.93 6.01 -1.82
CA ILE A 11 -14.78 6.97 -2.92
C ILE A 11 -16.11 7.68 -3.20
N ASN A 12 -17.21 6.94 -3.28
CA ASN A 12 -18.54 7.48 -3.57
C ASN A 12 -19.10 8.37 -2.45
N ASP A 13 -18.77 8.05 -1.19
CA ASP A 13 -19.14 8.84 -0.01
C ASP A 13 -18.15 10.00 0.25
N SER A 14 -17.12 10.16 -0.58
CA SER A 14 -16.20 11.29 -0.46
C SER A 14 -16.81 12.58 -1.01
N ASP A 15 -16.44 13.73 -0.44
CA ASP A 15 -16.86 15.04 -0.93
C ASP A 15 -16.19 15.46 -2.26
N PHE A 16 -15.53 14.54 -2.95
CA PHE A 16 -14.77 14.79 -4.17
C PHE A 16 -15.37 14.06 -5.37
N SER A 17 -15.55 14.77 -6.48
CA SER A 17 -15.84 14.13 -7.76
C SER A 17 -14.61 13.39 -8.31
N ASP A 18 -14.80 12.42 -9.21
CA ASP A 18 -13.71 11.71 -9.90
C ASP A 18 -12.68 12.67 -10.54
N ARG A 19 -13.16 13.80 -11.09
CA ARG A 19 -12.29 14.84 -11.68
C ARG A 19 -11.45 15.54 -10.63
N GLU A 20 -11.99 15.79 -9.44
CA GLU A 20 -11.26 16.41 -8.34
C GLU A 20 -10.27 15.46 -7.70
N ILE A 21 -10.66 14.19 -7.51
CA ILE A 21 -9.73 13.14 -7.07
C ILE A 21 -8.57 13.06 -8.06
N HIS A 22 -8.83 13.00 -9.37
CA HIS A 22 -7.78 13.04 -10.38
C HIS A 22 -6.90 14.30 -10.27
N ALA A 23 -7.51 15.48 -10.18
CA ALA A 23 -6.78 16.73 -10.13
C ALA A 23 -5.88 16.86 -8.88
N TRP A 24 -6.26 16.28 -7.75
CA TRP A 24 -5.42 16.24 -6.55
C TRP A 24 -4.37 15.14 -6.58
N THR A 25 -4.70 13.97 -7.11
CA THR A 25 -3.90 12.76 -6.93
C THR A 25 -3.10 12.35 -8.16
N ASN A 26 -3.45 12.82 -9.36
CA ASN A 26 -3.03 12.28 -10.66
C ASN A 26 -3.46 10.83 -10.94
N ILE A 27 -4.29 10.21 -10.09
CA ILE A 27 -4.92 8.92 -10.42
C ILE A 27 -5.86 9.18 -11.59
N SER A 28 -5.77 8.42 -12.69
CA SER A 28 -6.63 8.66 -13.86
C SER A 28 -8.11 8.52 -13.50
N THR A 29 -8.96 9.33 -14.11
CA THR A 29 -10.42 9.26 -13.93
C THR A 29 -10.98 7.88 -14.26
N SER A 30 -10.40 7.18 -15.23
CA SER A 30 -10.76 5.80 -15.56
C SER A 30 -10.47 4.82 -14.42
N VAL A 31 -9.33 4.97 -13.74
CA VAL A 31 -8.96 4.15 -12.60
C VAL A 31 -9.87 4.42 -11.42
N ILE A 32 -10.16 5.69 -11.14
CA ILE A 32 -11.09 6.10 -10.07
C ILE A 32 -12.48 5.51 -10.34
N SER A 33 -13.00 5.68 -11.56
CA SER A 33 -14.27 5.12 -11.98
C SER A 33 -14.30 3.59 -11.83
N ASN A 34 -13.21 2.90 -12.18
CA ASN A 34 -13.11 1.45 -11.96
C ASN A 34 -13.11 1.06 -10.48
N MET A 35 -12.53 1.87 -9.59
CA MET A 35 -12.61 1.66 -8.14
C MET A 35 -14.05 1.86 -7.65
N SER A 36 -14.70 2.96 -8.01
CA SER A 36 -16.10 3.28 -7.64
C SER A 36 -17.11 2.24 -8.11
N ASN A 37 -16.81 1.56 -9.23
CA ASN A 37 -17.65 0.51 -9.81
C ASN A 37 -17.16 -0.91 -9.50
N GLN A 38 -16.21 -1.10 -8.59
CA GLN A 38 -15.68 -2.41 -8.18
C GLN A 38 -15.04 -3.23 -9.32
N LYS A 39 -14.65 -2.57 -10.42
CA LYS A 39 -14.03 -3.20 -11.61
C LYS A 39 -12.51 -3.30 -11.51
N HIS A 40 -11.89 -2.85 -10.43
CA HIS A 40 -10.45 -2.93 -10.26
C HIS A 40 -10.02 -4.32 -9.74
N GLU A 41 -8.97 -4.91 -10.31
CA GLU A 41 -8.42 -6.21 -9.89
C GLU A 41 -7.51 -6.16 -8.65
N SER A 42 -6.91 -5.01 -8.37
CA SER A 42 -5.91 -4.83 -7.32
C SER A 42 -5.97 -3.41 -6.77
N PHE A 43 -5.37 -3.15 -5.63
CA PHE A 43 -5.25 -1.78 -5.12
C PHE A 43 -3.79 -1.46 -4.88
N LYS A 44 -3.26 -0.56 -5.71
CA LYS A 44 -1.82 -0.25 -5.74
C LYS A 44 -1.44 0.63 -4.55
N ALA A 45 -0.23 0.45 -4.05
CA ALA A 45 0.28 1.20 -2.91
C ALA A 45 0.28 2.71 -3.15
N GLU A 46 0.65 3.15 -4.36
CA GLU A 46 0.59 4.57 -4.73
C GLU A 46 -0.83 5.13 -4.69
N GLN A 47 -1.80 4.42 -5.29
CA GLN A 47 -3.19 4.84 -5.30
C GLN A 47 -3.72 4.95 -3.86
N PHE A 48 -3.42 3.94 -3.03
CA PHE A 48 -3.77 3.95 -1.62
C PHE A 48 -3.19 5.16 -0.89
N ILE A 49 -1.89 5.44 -1.05
CA ILE A 49 -1.23 6.55 -0.35
C ILE A 49 -1.81 7.89 -0.78
N ARG A 50 -2.06 8.07 -2.08
CA ARG A 50 -2.67 9.30 -2.61
C ARG A 50 -4.08 9.50 -2.06
N LEU A 51 -4.92 8.46 -2.03
CA LEU A 51 -6.26 8.54 -1.45
C LEU A 51 -6.22 8.78 0.06
N LYS A 52 -5.32 8.11 0.78
CA LYS A 52 -5.08 8.32 2.21
C LYS A 52 -4.73 9.78 2.51
N LEU A 53 -3.86 10.38 1.70
CA LEU A 53 -3.49 11.79 1.81
C LEU A 53 -4.66 12.72 1.50
N LEU A 54 -5.40 12.46 0.41
CA LEU A 54 -6.54 13.28 -0.01
C LEU A 54 -7.66 13.29 1.05
N LEU A 55 -7.97 12.11 1.59
CA LEU A 55 -9.02 11.92 2.59
C LEU A 55 -8.53 12.18 4.02
N ASN A 56 -7.27 12.56 4.21
CA ASN A 56 -6.63 12.84 5.49
C ASN A 56 -6.84 11.71 6.53
N LYS A 57 -6.70 10.46 6.10
CA LYS A 57 -6.91 9.27 6.95
C LYS A 57 -5.61 8.82 7.63
N ASN A 58 -5.70 8.18 8.79
CA ASN A 58 -4.58 7.42 9.34
C ASN A 58 -4.29 6.21 8.44
N TYR A 59 -3.04 5.79 8.33
CA TYR A 59 -2.66 4.68 7.45
C TYR A 59 -3.32 3.35 7.89
N GLU A 60 -3.18 2.98 9.16
CA GLU A 60 -3.68 1.69 9.67
C GLU A 60 -5.20 1.64 9.65
N ASP A 61 -5.85 2.71 10.12
CA ASP A 61 -7.31 2.81 10.10
C ASP A 61 -7.85 2.70 8.67
N PHE A 62 -7.20 3.37 7.71
CA PHE A 62 -7.65 3.33 6.31
C PHE A 62 -7.47 1.95 5.68
N VAL A 63 -6.35 1.26 5.96
CA VAL A 63 -6.16 -0.13 5.52
C VAL A 63 -7.31 -1.01 6.03
N TYR A 64 -7.64 -0.92 7.32
CA TYR A 64 -8.69 -1.77 7.89
C TYR A 64 -10.10 -1.34 7.52
N GLU A 65 -10.34 -0.05 7.25
CA GLU A 65 -11.61 0.44 6.69
C GLU A 65 -11.87 -0.15 5.31
N ILE A 66 -10.82 -0.30 4.48
CA ILE A 66 -10.92 -0.88 3.15
C ILE A 66 -10.99 -2.41 3.19
N PHE A 67 -10.00 -3.06 3.81
CA PHE A 67 -9.85 -4.51 3.70
C PHE A 67 -10.59 -5.30 4.79
N GLY A 68 -10.84 -4.69 5.96
CA GLY A 68 -11.20 -5.43 7.17
C GLY A 68 -9.99 -6.09 7.81
N LYS A 69 -10.02 -6.27 9.14
CA LYS A 69 -8.92 -6.94 9.87
C LYS A 69 -8.84 -8.42 9.51
N GLU A 70 -9.98 -9.05 9.25
CA GLU A 70 -10.12 -10.44 8.86
C GLU A 70 -9.47 -10.76 7.51
N HIS A 71 -9.30 -9.77 6.63
CA HIS A 71 -8.54 -9.97 5.37
C HIS A 71 -7.08 -10.36 5.63
N PHE A 72 -6.56 -10.05 6.82
CA PHE A 72 -5.21 -10.34 7.23
C PHE A 72 -5.12 -11.43 8.31
N SER A 73 -6.23 -12.13 8.63
CA SER A 73 -6.26 -13.11 9.73
C SER A 73 -5.37 -14.33 9.51
N GLU A 74 -5.08 -14.65 8.25
CA GLU A 74 -4.19 -15.77 7.88
C GLU A 74 -2.70 -15.39 7.96
N VAL A 75 -2.38 -14.12 8.18
CA VAL A 75 -0.98 -13.67 8.28
C VAL A 75 -0.41 -14.12 9.62
N ILE A 76 0.60 -14.99 9.56
CA ILE A 76 1.28 -15.50 10.76
C ILE A 76 2.45 -14.59 11.09
N LYS A 77 2.45 -13.97 12.27
CA LYS A 77 3.59 -13.20 12.76
C LYS A 77 4.80 -14.14 12.95
N ILE A 78 5.92 -13.79 12.33
CA ILE A 78 7.18 -14.53 12.45
C ILE A 78 7.80 -14.19 13.80
N GLU A 79 8.02 -15.20 14.62
CA GLU A 79 8.75 -15.04 15.88
C GLU A 79 10.20 -14.65 15.58
N LYS A 80 10.66 -13.53 16.14
CA LYS A 80 12.05 -13.09 15.99
C LYS A 80 12.94 -14.02 16.81
N HIS A 81 13.60 -14.98 16.16
CA HIS A 81 14.65 -15.74 16.80
C HIS A 81 15.91 -14.87 16.92
N ALA A 82 16.31 -14.54 18.15
CA ALA A 82 17.45 -13.66 18.45
C ALA A 82 18.83 -14.27 18.16
N SER A 83 18.93 -15.38 17.44
CA SER A 83 20.19 -16.06 17.17
C SER A 83 20.86 -15.50 15.92
N LEU A 84 21.66 -14.45 16.09
CA LEU A 84 22.71 -14.12 15.12
C LEU A 84 23.61 -15.35 14.94
N THR A 85 23.84 -15.76 13.69
CA THR A 85 24.93 -16.71 13.39
C THR A 85 26.26 -16.10 13.84
N PRO A 86 27.29 -16.90 14.19
CA PRO A 86 28.61 -16.36 14.56
C PRO A 86 29.20 -15.39 13.52
N ILE A 87 28.93 -15.63 12.23
CA ILE A 87 29.28 -14.73 11.11
C ILE A 87 28.44 -13.45 11.13
N GLY A 88 27.14 -13.54 11.43
CA GLY A 88 26.25 -12.39 11.56
C GLY A 88 26.63 -11.41 12.68
N ARG A 89 27.36 -11.88 13.70
CA ARG A 89 27.96 -11.01 14.75
C ARG A 89 29.16 -10.19 14.24
N ILE A 90 29.85 -10.65 13.20
CA ILE A 90 31.08 -10.02 12.67
C ILE A 90 30.76 -8.97 11.60
N LEU A 91 29.64 -9.10 10.89
CA LEU A 91 29.29 -8.29 9.70
C LEU A 91 28.16 -7.28 9.94
N THR A 92 27.96 -6.86 11.20
CA THR A 92 26.79 -6.12 11.72
C THR A 92 26.29 -4.94 10.89
N ASP A 93 27.14 -4.29 10.11
CA ASP A 93 26.77 -3.10 9.35
C ASP A 93 26.44 -3.34 7.86
N LYS A 94 26.88 -4.46 7.26
CA LYS A 94 26.80 -4.62 5.80
C LYS A 94 25.82 -5.68 5.30
N TYR A 95 25.48 -6.67 6.12
CA TYR A 95 24.62 -7.77 5.70
C TYR A 95 23.61 -8.18 6.77
N ARG A 96 22.51 -7.42 6.87
CA ARG A 96 21.26 -7.83 7.55
C ARG A 96 20.51 -8.95 6.79
N LEU A 97 21.22 -9.85 6.12
CA LEU A 97 20.64 -10.75 5.10
C LEU A 97 20.01 -12.05 5.64
N GLU A 98 20.09 -12.35 6.93
CA GLU A 98 19.57 -13.63 7.46
C GLU A 98 18.71 -13.50 8.73
N VAL A 99 17.88 -12.46 8.86
CA VAL A 99 16.98 -12.35 10.03
C VAL A 99 15.63 -13.05 9.81
N VAL A 100 15.18 -13.18 8.55
CA VAL A 100 13.96 -13.91 8.18
C VAL A 100 14.18 -14.58 6.83
N SER A 101 14.06 -15.89 6.74
CA SER A 101 14.20 -16.58 5.46
C SER A 101 13.03 -16.23 4.54
N LYS A 102 13.29 -16.10 3.23
CA LYS A 102 12.24 -15.88 2.23
C LYS A 102 11.15 -16.96 2.31
N LYS A 103 11.54 -18.20 2.65
CA LYS A 103 10.63 -19.34 2.86
C LYS A 103 9.65 -19.09 4.01
N GLU A 104 10.14 -18.57 5.13
CA GLU A 104 9.29 -18.21 6.27
C GLU A 104 8.35 -17.06 5.91
N LEU A 105 8.84 -16.05 5.19
CA LEU A 105 8.00 -14.93 4.75
C LEU A 105 6.91 -15.37 3.76
N CYS A 106 7.22 -16.28 2.83
CA CYS A 106 6.22 -16.89 1.95
C CYS A 106 5.13 -17.62 2.77
N LYS A 107 5.55 -18.44 3.74
CA LYS A 107 4.62 -19.21 4.58
C LYS A 107 3.75 -18.30 5.45
N ALA A 108 4.33 -17.24 6.00
CA ALA A 108 3.66 -16.28 6.87
C ALA A 108 2.64 -15.41 6.13
N THR A 109 2.89 -15.08 4.87
CA THR A 109 2.09 -14.10 4.11
C THR A 109 1.19 -14.72 3.03
N GLY A 110 1.46 -15.97 2.64
CA GLY A 110 0.85 -16.59 1.46
C GLY A 110 1.37 -16.05 0.11
N ILE A 111 2.34 -15.14 0.12
CA ILE A 111 2.90 -14.52 -1.09
C ILE A 111 3.99 -15.42 -1.68
N SER A 112 4.01 -15.57 -3.01
CA SER A 112 5.02 -16.38 -3.69
C SER A 112 6.43 -15.80 -3.54
N SER A 113 7.44 -16.66 -3.55
CA SER A 113 8.85 -16.26 -3.43
C SER A 113 9.27 -15.24 -4.49
N HIS A 114 8.82 -15.43 -5.74
CA HIS A 114 9.09 -14.50 -6.83
C HIS A 114 8.44 -13.14 -6.56
N ARG A 115 7.19 -13.11 -6.09
CA ARG A 115 6.49 -11.86 -5.78
C ARG A 115 7.08 -11.14 -4.57
N ILE A 116 7.50 -11.86 -3.52
CA ILE A 116 8.24 -11.27 -2.40
C ILE A 116 9.53 -10.60 -2.89
N THR A 117 10.29 -11.30 -3.73
CA THR A 117 11.53 -10.76 -4.32
C THR A 117 11.24 -9.47 -5.07
N TYR A 118 10.22 -9.49 -5.93
CA TYR A 118 9.77 -8.31 -6.67
C TYR A 118 9.42 -7.16 -5.72
N ILE A 119 8.59 -7.41 -4.71
CA ILE A 119 8.15 -6.39 -3.75
C ILE A 119 9.35 -5.79 -3.02
N LEU A 120 10.34 -6.60 -2.60
CA LEU A 120 11.48 -6.10 -1.83
C LEU A 120 12.50 -5.34 -2.68
N GLU A 121 12.65 -5.70 -3.96
CA GLU A 121 13.71 -5.17 -4.83
C GLU A 121 13.24 -4.00 -5.71
N ASN A 122 11.94 -3.86 -5.98
CA ASN A 122 11.40 -2.85 -6.90
C ASN A 122 10.48 -1.87 -6.18
N GLU A 123 10.65 -0.57 -6.37
CA GLU A 123 9.79 0.48 -5.80
C GLU A 123 8.81 1.03 -6.85
N ASP A 124 7.97 0.17 -7.42
CA ASP A 124 7.05 0.59 -8.49
C ASP A 124 5.57 0.58 -8.10
N GLU A 125 4.79 1.21 -8.97
CA GLU A 125 3.36 1.45 -8.84
C GLU A 125 2.51 0.17 -8.93
N THR A 126 3.08 -1.00 -9.23
CA THR A 126 2.34 -2.27 -9.37
C THR A 126 2.27 -3.05 -8.06
N ILE A 127 2.99 -2.62 -7.03
CA ILE A 127 2.94 -3.24 -5.71
C ILE A 127 1.58 -2.99 -5.09
N LYS A 128 0.93 -4.06 -4.62
CA LYS A 128 -0.37 -3.97 -3.98
C LYS A 128 -0.22 -3.60 -2.51
N ILE A 129 -1.15 -2.82 -1.99
CA ILE A 129 -1.11 -2.37 -0.61
C ILE A 129 -1.33 -3.51 0.40
N ASP A 130 -2.17 -4.49 0.04
CA ASP A 130 -2.43 -5.66 0.89
C ASP A 130 -1.18 -6.54 1.01
N GLU A 131 -0.40 -6.69 -0.06
CA GLU A 131 0.87 -7.42 -0.04
C GLU A 131 1.90 -6.78 0.92
N LEU A 132 2.03 -5.45 0.90
CA LEU A 132 2.90 -4.73 1.82
C LEU A 132 2.42 -4.87 3.27
N THR A 133 1.12 -4.73 3.49
CA THR A 133 0.51 -4.88 4.82
C THR A 133 0.76 -6.29 5.38
N LYS A 134 0.58 -7.34 4.57
CA LYS A 134 0.87 -8.73 4.95
C LYS A 134 2.34 -8.89 5.37
N ILE A 135 3.27 -8.30 4.64
CA ILE A 135 4.71 -8.34 4.99
C ILE A 135 4.97 -7.60 6.31
N GLU A 136 4.39 -6.41 6.51
CA GLU A 136 4.54 -5.66 7.76
C GLU A 136 4.04 -6.46 8.97
N LEU A 137 2.84 -7.05 8.85
CA LEU A 137 2.23 -7.89 9.88
C LEU A 137 3.06 -9.14 10.16
N ALA A 138 3.53 -9.84 9.11
CA ALA A 138 4.39 -11.01 9.25
C ALA A 138 5.71 -10.68 9.97
N LEU A 139 6.27 -9.50 9.74
CA LEU A 139 7.50 -9.03 10.40
C LEU A 139 7.25 -8.43 11.79
N GLY A 140 5.99 -8.33 12.22
CA GLY A 140 5.62 -7.70 13.48
C GLY A 140 5.89 -6.19 13.51
N LEU A 141 5.84 -5.52 12.35
CA LEU A 141 5.96 -4.08 12.21
C LEU A 141 4.59 -3.42 12.38
N THR A 142 4.59 -2.13 12.74
CA THR A 142 3.39 -1.31 12.67
C THR A 142 2.94 -1.17 11.21
N VAL A 143 1.64 -1.26 10.96
CA VAL A 143 1.05 -1.11 9.62
C VAL A 143 1.41 0.27 9.05
N GLY A 144 1.92 0.29 7.82
CA GLY A 144 2.45 1.46 7.12
C GLY A 144 3.94 1.74 7.31
N THR A 145 4.68 0.94 8.10
CA THR A 145 6.12 1.14 8.32
C THR A 145 6.95 1.04 7.04
N ILE A 146 6.72 0.02 6.21
CA ILE A 146 7.43 -0.18 4.95
C ILE A 146 6.94 0.85 3.95
N SER A 147 5.62 1.03 3.84
CA SER A 147 5.03 1.94 2.85
C SER A 147 5.45 3.40 3.07
N SER A 148 5.48 3.87 4.32
CA SER A 148 5.90 5.24 4.64
C SER A 148 7.36 5.52 4.29
N LYS A 149 8.24 4.51 4.38
CA LYS A 149 9.65 4.62 4.00
C LYS A 149 9.85 4.62 2.50
N ARG A 150 9.22 3.67 1.80
CA ARG A 150 9.42 3.48 0.35
C ARG A 150 8.74 4.52 -0.50
N PHE A 151 7.58 4.99 -0.06
CA PHE A 151 6.74 5.93 -0.80
C PHE A 151 6.70 7.30 -0.15
N SER A 152 7.75 7.69 0.58
CA SER A 152 7.85 8.98 1.27
C SER A 152 7.74 10.19 0.34
N ASN A 153 8.03 9.99 -0.94
CA ASN A 153 8.01 11.04 -1.96
C ASN A 153 6.63 11.24 -2.60
N ILE A 154 5.67 10.34 -2.35
CA ILE A 154 4.31 10.48 -2.87
C ILE A 154 3.62 11.64 -2.15
N LYS A 155 3.17 12.61 -2.95
CA LYS A 155 2.47 13.81 -2.49
C LYS A 155 1.29 14.09 -3.39
N LEU A 156 0.30 14.78 -2.83
CA LEU A 156 -0.76 15.40 -3.62
C LEU A 156 -0.19 16.53 -4.47
N ASN A 157 -0.88 16.84 -5.56
CA ASN A 157 -0.63 18.05 -6.31
C ASN A 157 -0.77 19.28 -5.41
N SER A 158 0.02 20.31 -5.66
CA SER A 158 -0.20 21.62 -5.05
C SER A 158 -1.55 22.19 -5.49
N ARG A 159 -2.09 23.13 -4.69
CA ARG A 159 -3.36 23.81 -5.03
C ARG A 159 -3.36 24.40 -6.45
N LYS A 160 -2.25 25.02 -6.85
CA LYS A 160 -2.06 25.58 -8.20
C LYS A 160 -2.13 24.52 -9.30
N GLN A 161 -1.51 23.36 -9.08
CA GLN A 161 -1.57 22.23 -10.02
C GLN A 161 -2.98 21.67 -10.10
N TYR A 162 -3.64 21.45 -8.97
CA TYR A 162 -5.03 21.02 -8.90
C TYR A 162 -5.95 21.94 -9.71
N GLU A 163 -5.90 23.25 -9.48
CA GLU A 163 -6.73 24.24 -10.20
C GLU A 163 -6.45 24.23 -11.71
N THR A 164 -5.18 24.09 -12.09
CA THR A 164 -4.76 24.01 -13.50
C THR A 164 -5.31 22.76 -14.18
N ILE A 165 -5.22 21.60 -13.52
CA ILE A 165 -5.73 20.33 -14.05
C ILE A 165 -7.26 20.36 -14.12
N LEU A 166 -7.93 20.85 -13.07
CA LEU A 166 -9.38 20.92 -13.02
C LEU A 166 -9.94 21.83 -14.12
N LYS A 167 -9.28 22.95 -14.41
CA LYS A 167 -9.65 23.82 -15.54
C LYS A 167 -9.56 23.08 -16.87
N LYS A 168 -8.44 22.39 -17.12
CA LYS A 168 -8.25 21.59 -18.36
C LYS A 168 -9.32 20.52 -18.53
N LEU A 169 -9.79 19.92 -17.45
CA LEU A 169 -10.86 18.91 -17.48
C LEU A 169 -12.27 19.47 -17.67
N ARG A 170 -12.48 20.78 -17.50
CA ARG A 170 -13.75 21.47 -17.77
C ARG A 170 -13.86 21.97 -19.20
N ASP A 171 -12.71 22.25 -19.82
CA ASP A 171 -12.59 22.76 -21.18
C ASP A 171 -12.64 21.61 -22.24
N VAL A 172 -12.80 20.35 -21.81
CA VAL A 172 -12.98 19.13 -22.62
C VAL A 172 -14.36 18.54 -22.36
#